data_AF-A0A841ET14-F1
#
_entry.id   AF-A0A841ET14-F1
#
_cell.length_a   1.000
_cell.length_b   1.000
_cell.length_c   1.000
_cell.angle_alpha   90.00
_cell.angle_beta   90.00
_cell.angle_gamma   90.00
#
_symmetry.space_group_name_H-M   'P 1'
#
loop_
_entity.id
_entity.type
_entity.pdbx_description
1 polymer ?
#
loop_
_entity_poly.entity_id
_entity_poly.type
_entity_poly.pdbx_seq_one_letter_code
_entity_poly.pdbx_strand_id
1 'polypeptide(L)'
;MTHTVQPKETLYSISKKYGVSVDQLTALNGLASTNLSIGQVLVVDSSDSFSENNSSNNETFNNSIDYGSSVFQRRQVFQVQQENKGSYSSYVISFPSPDGFMQTGTMRDVYPSPNQVNPRGVSYTGKSSFDDNKNMFLDICQEPFYADILKYISKNEGCFDAVNSYDKAIFSFGFIQFTGAVASGSMLTRVLARLKERDEDVFNECFSQYGMDIQGVGTPNFQVETNGGTKEGDAAYLEVANDLRLTGAFIASAFRPTMICVQVEIALEEYVFKAVSSSVMISIFGNTYPLNQIMSTEGGIAFRVDLAVNRGLSGSLAVLKRAIEQVLSESGGSDISNLDERSIVEKVAMNDAEAWKKQRVLKILDSGFSFEK
;
A
#
# COMPACT_ATOMS: atom_id res chain seq x y z
N MET A 1 21.40 15.13 28.47
CA MET A 1 21.79 15.71 27.16
C MET A 1 20.57 15.96 26.29
N THR A 2 20.58 16.97 25.41
CA THR A 2 19.47 17.25 24.46
C THR A 2 19.97 17.31 23.02
N HIS A 3 19.10 16.96 22.07
CA HIS A 3 19.33 16.96 20.63
C HIS A 3 18.21 17.72 19.92
N THR A 4 18.56 18.62 19.01
CA THR A 4 17.59 19.35 18.17
C THR A 4 17.43 18.64 16.84
N VAL A 5 16.23 18.15 16.56
CA VAL A 5 15.88 17.41 15.34
C VAL A 5 16.23 18.23 14.11
N GLN A 6 17.12 17.71 13.27
CA GLN A 6 17.48 18.27 11.98
C GLN A 6 16.55 17.77 10.87
N PRO A 7 16.52 18.44 9.71
CA PRO A 7 15.82 17.93 8.54
C PRO A 7 16.24 16.48 8.25
N LYS A 8 15.25 15.60 8.06
CA LYS A 8 15.39 14.15 7.79
C LYS A 8 15.88 13.28 8.95
N GLU A 9 15.99 13.80 10.17
CA GLU A 9 16.21 12.95 11.35
C GLU A 9 14.87 12.35 11.84
N THR A 10 14.90 11.08 12.25
CA THR A 10 13.76 10.33 12.81
C THR A 10 14.09 9.93 14.24
N LEU A 11 13.10 9.50 15.02
CA LEU A 11 13.37 8.99 16.37
C LEU A 11 14.41 7.86 16.34
N TYR A 12 14.36 7.00 15.33
CA TYR A 12 15.30 5.91 15.17
C TYR A 12 16.72 6.39 14.83
N SER A 13 16.88 7.33 13.88
CA SER A 13 18.22 7.81 13.53
C SER A 13 18.88 8.56 14.70
N ILE A 14 18.07 9.26 15.50
CA ILE A 14 18.50 9.91 16.75
C ILE A 14 18.80 8.85 17.82
N SER A 15 17.96 7.84 17.98
CA SER A 15 18.16 6.80 18.98
C SER A 15 19.47 6.03 18.71
N LYS A 16 19.76 5.71 17.45
CA LYS A 16 21.02 5.10 16.99
C LYS A 16 22.23 6.00 17.24
N LYS A 17 22.11 7.30 16.98
CA LYS A 17 23.18 8.30 17.19
C LYS A 17 23.62 8.38 18.66
N TYR A 18 22.68 8.17 19.58
CA TYR A 18 22.91 8.29 21.01
C TYR A 18 22.94 6.95 21.76
N GLY A 19 22.79 5.83 21.05
CA GLY A 19 22.81 4.50 21.66
C GLY A 19 21.64 4.22 22.60
N VAL A 20 20.50 4.88 22.38
CA VAL A 20 19.24 4.67 23.14
C VAL A 20 18.22 3.98 22.23
N SER A 21 17.28 3.23 22.80
CA SER A 21 16.18 2.66 22.02
C SER A 21 15.13 3.73 21.67
N VAL A 22 14.35 3.50 20.62
CA VAL A 22 13.23 4.38 20.24
C VAL A 22 12.21 4.45 21.38
N ASP A 23 11.92 3.35 22.06
CA ASP A 23 10.99 3.31 23.20
C ASP A 23 11.50 4.15 24.37
N GLN A 24 12.79 4.02 24.71
CA GLN A 24 13.41 4.87 25.74
C GLN A 24 13.36 6.33 25.34
N LEU A 25 13.65 6.66 24.09
CA LEU A 25 13.62 8.03 23.58
C LEU A 25 12.18 8.60 23.58
N THR A 26 11.20 7.78 23.24
CA THR A 26 9.76 8.12 23.24
C THR A 26 9.28 8.37 24.67
N ALA A 27 9.58 7.46 25.60
CA ALA A 27 9.22 7.58 27.01
C ALA A 27 9.89 8.79 27.68
N LEU A 28 11.18 9.00 27.39
CA LEU A 28 11.97 10.12 27.93
C LEU A 28 11.43 11.49 27.49
N ASN A 29 10.76 11.54 26.33
CA ASN A 29 10.21 12.76 25.75
C ASN A 29 8.67 12.83 25.79
N GLY A 30 7.99 11.85 26.40
CA GLY A 30 6.53 11.79 26.48
C GLY A 30 5.83 11.82 25.12
N LEU A 31 6.46 11.24 24.09
CA LEU A 31 5.95 11.31 22.71
C LEU A 31 4.79 10.33 22.53
N ALA A 32 3.66 10.82 22.01
CA ALA A 32 2.50 9.98 21.69
C ALA A 32 2.60 9.35 20.28
N SER A 33 3.57 9.77 19.47
CA SER A 33 3.82 9.26 18.12
C SER A 33 5.31 9.34 17.78
N THR A 34 5.70 8.66 16.70
CA THR A 34 7.08 8.68 16.20
C THR A 34 7.37 9.86 15.27
N ASN A 35 6.40 10.75 15.06
CA ASN A 35 6.55 11.92 14.19
C ASN A 35 7.34 13.00 14.91
N LEU A 36 8.45 13.43 14.29
CA LEU A 36 9.28 14.51 14.80
C LEU A 36 9.14 15.75 13.93
N SER A 37 9.02 16.90 14.58
CA SER A 37 9.07 18.19 13.89
C SER A 37 10.51 18.66 13.78
N ILE A 38 10.88 19.26 12.64
CA ILE A 38 12.20 19.89 12.48
C ILE A 38 12.34 21.01 13.52
N GLY A 39 13.45 21.03 14.24
CA GLY A 39 13.69 21.96 15.34
C GLY A 39 13.13 21.51 16.70
N GLN A 40 12.41 20.38 16.76
CA GLN A 40 11.98 19.79 18.02
C GLN A 40 13.20 19.40 18.86
N VAL A 41 13.16 19.69 20.16
CA VAL A 41 14.26 19.35 21.07
C VAL A 41 13.89 18.07 21.82
N LEU A 42 14.71 17.04 21.69
CA LEU A 42 14.59 15.77 22.38
C LEU A 42 15.66 15.63 23.46
N VAL A 43 15.28 15.12 24.61
CA VAL A 43 16.20 14.60 25.64
C VAL A 43 16.71 13.24 25.15
N VAL A 44 18.03 13.04 25.12
CA VAL A 44 18.69 11.88 24.46
C VAL A 44 19.67 11.13 25.37
N ASP A 45 19.55 11.29 26.68
CA ASP A 45 20.46 10.71 27.66
C ASP A 45 19.69 10.34 28.92
N SER A 46 19.79 9.07 29.31
CA SER A 46 19.20 8.48 30.50
C SER A 46 20.28 8.25 31.55
N SER A 47 20.99 9.30 31.96
CA SER A 47 21.80 9.26 33.18
C SER A 47 20.89 9.45 34.40
N ASP A 48 20.08 8.43 34.68
CA ASP A 48 19.86 7.84 36.01
C ASP A 48 18.75 6.77 35.98
N SER A 49 19.18 5.52 36.22
CA SER A 49 18.43 4.41 36.82
C SER A 49 17.00 4.12 36.36
N PHE A 50 16.87 3.21 35.39
CA PHE A 50 15.84 2.16 35.43
C PHE A 50 16.53 0.79 35.28
N SER A 51 17.01 0.28 36.40
CA SER A 51 17.34 -1.12 36.59
C SER A 51 16.09 -1.85 37.06
N GLU A 52 15.42 -2.56 36.16
CA GLU A 52 14.49 -3.62 36.56
C GLU A 52 14.99 -4.97 36.05
N ASN A 53 15.47 -5.75 37.01
CA ASN A 53 15.60 -7.19 36.93
C ASN A 53 14.20 -7.80 36.78
N ASN A 54 13.94 -8.46 35.66
CA ASN A 54 13.02 -9.59 35.63
C ASN A 54 13.52 -10.63 34.62
N SER A 55 14.13 -11.68 35.16
CA SER A 55 14.38 -12.92 34.44
C SER A 55 13.04 -13.57 34.10
N SER A 56 12.71 -13.57 32.81
CA SER A 56 11.75 -14.50 32.21
C SER A 56 12.24 -14.75 30.79
N ASN A 57 12.61 -16.00 30.51
CA ASN A 57 13.08 -16.46 29.21
C ASN A 57 12.02 -16.21 28.14
N ASN A 58 12.12 -15.07 27.46
CA ASN A 58 11.65 -14.90 26.10
C ASN A 58 12.88 -14.44 25.31
N GLU A 59 13.23 -15.18 24.26
CA GLU A 59 14.36 -14.85 23.40
C GLU A 59 14.07 -13.52 22.68
N THR A 60 14.48 -12.42 23.31
CA THR A 60 14.59 -11.12 22.67
C THR A 60 15.68 -11.25 21.61
N PHE A 61 15.28 -11.23 20.33
CA PHE A 61 16.23 -11.16 19.23
C PHE A 61 16.97 -9.82 19.33
N ASN A 62 18.23 -9.86 19.75
CA ASN A 62 19.12 -8.71 19.68
C ASN A 62 19.34 -8.36 18.21
N ASN A 63 18.63 -7.34 17.72
CA ASN A 63 18.81 -6.71 16.41
C ASN A 63 20.12 -5.90 16.34
N SER A 64 21.25 -6.46 16.77
CA SER A 64 22.54 -5.96 16.32
C SER A 64 22.72 -6.46 14.88
N ILE A 65 22.49 -5.59 13.89
CA ILE A 65 22.85 -5.86 12.50
C ILE A 65 24.34 -6.18 12.48
N ASP A 66 24.69 -7.47 12.34
CA ASP A 66 26.07 -7.88 12.12
C ASP A 66 26.43 -7.53 10.67
N TYR A 67 26.99 -6.33 10.49
CA TYR A 67 27.49 -5.83 9.22
C TYR A 67 28.62 -6.68 8.61
N GLY A 68 29.17 -7.66 9.35
CA GLY A 68 30.13 -8.66 8.84
C GLY A 68 29.51 -9.88 8.16
N SER A 69 28.21 -10.12 8.33
CA SER A 69 27.49 -11.23 7.70
C SER A 69 27.17 -10.96 6.22
N SER A 70 27.04 -11.99 5.38
CA SER A 70 26.61 -11.81 3.99
C SER A 70 25.11 -11.47 3.89
N VAL A 71 24.65 -10.82 2.81
CA VAL A 71 23.21 -10.58 2.57
C VAL A 71 22.40 -11.88 2.63
N PHE A 72 22.97 -12.99 2.16
CA PHE A 72 22.34 -14.31 2.17
C PHE A 72 22.19 -14.91 3.57
N GLN A 73 23.12 -14.61 4.47
CA GLN A 73 23.00 -14.95 5.89
C GLN A 73 21.90 -14.12 6.56
N ARG A 74 21.83 -12.81 6.29
CA ARG A 74 20.77 -11.96 6.84
C ARG A 74 19.36 -12.37 6.40
N ARG A 75 19.20 -12.86 5.16
CA ARG A 75 17.92 -13.43 4.68
C ARG A 75 17.42 -14.61 5.54
N GLN A 76 18.28 -15.29 6.30
CA GLN A 76 17.87 -16.43 7.13
C GLN A 76 16.98 -16.04 8.33
N VAL A 77 16.85 -14.74 8.63
CA VAL A 77 15.85 -14.26 9.60
C VAL A 77 14.42 -14.63 9.19
N PHE A 78 14.18 -14.75 7.88
CA PHE A 78 12.93 -15.26 7.32
C PHE A 78 12.96 -16.79 7.29
N GLN A 79 12.31 -17.41 8.27
CA GLN A 79 12.26 -18.87 8.38
C GLN A 79 11.03 -19.39 7.64
N VAL A 80 11.21 -20.38 6.77
CA VAL A 80 10.14 -20.94 5.95
C VAL A 80 9.99 -22.43 6.22
N GLN A 81 8.79 -22.84 6.63
CA GLN A 81 8.42 -24.24 6.83
C GLN A 81 7.37 -24.64 5.81
N GLN A 82 7.65 -25.68 5.02
CA GLN A 82 6.72 -26.20 4.03
C GLN A 82 5.90 -27.35 4.61
N GLU A 83 4.60 -27.33 4.36
CA GLU A 83 3.66 -28.40 4.67
C GLU A 83 2.95 -28.85 3.39
N ASN A 84 3.01 -30.14 3.08
CA ASN A 84 2.27 -30.70 1.95
C ASN A 84 0.79 -30.91 2.34
N LYS A 85 -0.14 -30.29 1.61
CA LYS A 85 -1.60 -30.41 1.82
C LYS A 85 -2.27 -31.29 0.76
N GLY A 86 -1.50 -32.10 0.04
CA GLY A 86 -1.97 -32.99 -1.01
C GLY A 86 -1.93 -32.31 -2.38
N SER A 87 -2.96 -31.52 -2.71
CA SER A 87 -3.07 -30.85 -4.01
C SER A 87 -2.29 -29.53 -4.11
N TYR A 88 -1.73 -29.06 -3.01
CA TYR A 88 -0.91 -27.84 -2.90
C TYR A 88 0.02 -27.94 -1.69
N SER A 89 1.07 -27.13 -1.65
CA SER A 89 1.91 -26.86 -0.49
C SER A 89 1.47 -25.56 0.20
N SER A 90 1.50 -25.60 1.52
CA SER A 90 1.44 -24.44 2.39
C SER A 90 2.84 -24.11 2.87
N TYR A 91 3.18 -22.82 2.98
CA TYR A 91 4.45 -22.36 3.51
C TYR A 91 4.19 -21.42 4.68
N VAL A 92 4.56 -21.84 5.88
CA VAL A 92 4.53 -20.98 7.07
C VAL A 92 5.83 -20.19 7.09
N ILE A 93 5.74 -18.88 6.92
CA ILE A 93 6.88 -17.97 7.05
C ILE A 93 6.86 -17.33 8.43
N SER A 94 8.02 -17.24 9.07
CA SER A 94 8.23 -16.49 10.31
C SER A 94 9.17 -15.32 10.04
N PHE A 95 8.81 -14.13 10.52
CA PHE A 95 9.52 -12.88 10.26
C PHE A 95 9.46 -11.93 11.47
N PRO A 96 10.45 -11.04 11.64
CA PRO A 96 10.43 -10.07 12.74
C PRO A 96 9.42 -8.95 12.47
N SER A 97 8.64 -8.60 13.47
CA SER A 97 7.79 -7.41 13.48
C SER A 97 8.59 -6.15 13.84
N PRO A 98 7.99 -4.94 13.69
CA PRO A 98 8.61 -3.71 14.13
C PRO A 98 9.02 -3.71 15.60
N ASP A 99 8.22 -4.35 16.44
CA ASP A 99 8.44 -4.44 17.89
C ASP A 99 9.44 -5.54 18.29
N GLY A 100 10.09 -6.18 17.31
CA GLY A 100 11.08 -7.24 17.52
C GLY A 100 10.50 -8.62 17.82
N PHE A 101 9.16 -8.75 17.94
CA PHE A 101 8.51 -10.05 18.09
C PHE A 101 8.44 -10.80 16.76
N MET A 102 8.62 -12.12 16.80
CA MET A 102 8.40 -12.97 15.62
C MET A 102 6.90 -13.10 15.32
N GLN A 103 6.52 -12.77 14.09
CA GLN A 103 5.20 -13.04 13.55
C GLN A 103 5.27 -14.16 12.51
N THR A 104 4.12 -14.74 12.21
CA THR A 104 4.00 -15.77 11.18
C THR A 104 2.98 -15.41 10.12
N GLY A 105 3.14 -15.94 8.91
CA GLY A 105 2.22 -15.83 7.80
C GLY A 105 2.13 -17.16 7.04
N THR A 106 1.02 -17.42 6.36
CA THR A 106 0.84 -18.65 5.58
C THR A 106 0.68 -18.32 4.11
N MET A 107 1.66 -18.71 3.31
CA MET A 107 1.62 -18.64 1.85
C MET A 107 1.14 -19.99 1.30
N ARG A 108 0.57 -19.97 0.10
CA ARG A 108 0.09 -21.17 -0.60
C ARG A 108 0.55 -21.17 -2.05
N ASP A 109 1.05 -22.31 -2.54
CA ASP A 109 1.27 -22.52 -3.98
C ASP A 109 0.00 -23.01 -4.70
N VAL A 110 0.09 -23.21 -6.02
CA VAL A 110 -1.00 -23.76 -6.85
C VAL A 110 -2.31 -23.00 -6.60
N TYR A 111 -2.23 -21.68 -6.68
CA TYR A 111 -3.42 -20.85 -6.61
C TYR A 111 -4.25 -21.07 -7.88
N PRO A 112 -5.56 -21.41 -7.76
CA PRO A 112 -6.40 -21.75 -8.91
C PRO A 112 -6.74 -20.51 -9.73
N SER A 113 -5.78 -20.02 -10.50
CA SER A 113 -5.90 -18.89 -11.41
C SER A 113 -5.73 -19.35 -12.85
N PRO A 114 -6.62 -18.96 -13.78
CA PRO A 114 -6.43 -19.23 -15.20
C PRO A 114 -5.22 -18.50 -15.80
N ASN A 115 -4.64 -17.54 -15.06
CA ASN A 115 -3.51 -16.71 -15.47
C ASN A 115 -2.18 -17.15 -14.86
N GLN A 116 -2.10 -18.35 -14.27
CA GLN A 116 -0.87 -18.85 -13.67
C GLN A 116 0.24 -19.01 -14.71
N VAL A 117 1.36 -18.31 -14.51
CA VAL A 117 2.55 -18.39 -15.37
C VAL A 117 3.83 -18.71 -14.59
N ASN A 118 3.85 -18.47 -13.28
CA ASN A 118 4.96 -18.85 -12.40
C ASN A 118 4.56 -20.06 -11.53
N PRO A 119 5.06 -21.27 -11.81
CA PRO A 119 4.73 -22.47 -11.04
C PRO A 119 5.32 -22.48 -9.62
N ARG A 120 6.31 -21.62 -9.36
CA ARG A 120 6.92 -21.43 -8.03
C ARG A 120 6.29 -20.27 -7.25
N GLY A 121 5.35 -19.55 -7.87
CA GLY A 121 4.66 -18.44 -7.26
C GLY A 121 3.72 -18.87 -6.15
N VAL A 122 3.47 -17.95 -5.22
CA VAL A 122 2.62 -18.16 -4.05
C VAL A 122 1.58 -17.04 -3.94
N SER A 123 0.53 -17.34 -3.18
CA SER A 123 -0.44 -16.36 -2.70
C SER A 123 -0.34 -16.24 -1.19
N TYR A 124 -0.46 -15.02 -0.69
CA TYR A 124 -0.59 -14.67 0.72
C TYR A 124 -1.69 -13.63 0.86
N THR A 125 -2.78 -13.97 1.56
CA THR A 125 -3.98 -13.12 1.65
C THR A 125 -3.80 -11.91 2.56
N GLY A 126 -2.79 -11.95 3.42
CA GLY A 126 -2.51 -10.90 4.38
C GLY A 126 -3.28 -10.98 5.69
N LYS A 127 -2.80 -10.21 6.66
CA LYS A 127 -3.31 -10.05 8.03
C LYS A 127 -3.45 -8.59 8.44
N SER A 128 -2.72 -7.67 7.81
CA SER A 128 -2.69 -6.25 8.16
C SER A 128 -3.97 -5.56 7.73
N SER A 129 -4.74 -5.01 8.67
CA SER A 129 -6.05 -4.44 8.39
C SER A 129 -5.99 -2.94 8.08
N PHE A 130 -6.89 -2.49 7.21
CA PHE A 130 -7.03 -1.07 6.88
C PHE A 130 -7.55 -0.25 8.08
N ASP A 131 -8.41 -0.85 8.89
CA ASP A 131 -9.09 -0.17 10.00
C ASP A 131 -8.15 0.12 11.18
N ASP A 132 -7.24 -0.79 11.50
CA ASP A 132 -6.27 -0.60 12.58
C ASP A 132 -5.33 0.59 12.32
N ASN A 133 -5.16 0.95 11.05
CA ASN A 133 -4.25 2.01 10.60
C ASN A 133 -4.97 3.32 10.24
N LYS A 134 -6.30 3.40 10.40
CA LYS A 134 -7.11 4.53 9.88
C LYS A 134 -6.64 5.90 10.37
N ASN A 135 -6.15 6.00 11.61
CA ASN A 135 -5.66 7.25 12.18
C ASN A 135 -4.43 7.81 11.45
N MET A 136 -3.59 6.94 10.86
CA MET A 136 -2.40 7.36 10.10
C MET A 136 -2.77 8.07 8.80
N PHE A 137 -3.98 7.84 8.29
CA PHE A 137 -4.41 8.40 7.01
C PHE A 137 -4.97 9.83 7.15
N LEU A 138 -5.26 10.28 8.38
CA LEU A 138 -5.80 11.62 8.64
C LEU A 138 -4.87 12.74 8.13
N ASP A 139 -3.55 12.52 8.20
CA ASP A 139 -2.55 13.50 7.75
C ASP A 139 -2.24 13.40 6.25
N ILE A 140 -2.68 12.32 5.58
CA ILE A 140 -2.35 12.01 4.18
C ILE A 140 -3.56 12.29 3.27
N CYS A 141 -4.76 11.95 3.74
CA CYS A 141 -6.00 12.16 3.02
C CYS A 141 -6.45 13.61 3.18
N GLN A 142 -6.44 14.36 2.07
CA GLN A 142 -6.91 15.76 2.03
C GLN A 142 -8.39 15.88 2.45
N GLU A 143 -9.18 14.84 2.17
CA GLU A 143 -10.57 14.74 2.58
C GLU A 143 -10.78 13.49 3.46
N PRO A 144 -11.53 13.57 4.57
CA PRO A 144 -11.68 12.46 5.52
C PRO A 144 -12.19 11.15 4.90
N PHE A 145 -13.02 11.22 3.85
CA PHE A 145 -13.62 10.05 3.21
C PHE A 145 -12.75 9.39 2.13
N TYR A 146 -11.60 9.98 1.76
CA TYR A 146 -10.70 9.36 0.77
C TYR A 146 -10.10 8.04 1.26
N ALA A 147 -9.81 7.93 2.56
CA ALA A 147 -9.42 6.67 3.18
C ALA A 147 -10.54 5.62 3.04
N ASP A 148 -11.79 6.02 3.20
CA ASP A 148 -12.95 5.14 3.06
C ASP A 148 -13.17 4.68 1.61
N ILE A 149 -12.86 5.52 0.61
CA ILE A 149 -12.83 5.13 -0.80
C ILE A 149 -11.76 4.08 -1.07
N LEU A 150 -10.54 4.30 -0.59
CA LEU A 150 -9.45 3.34 -0.75
C LEU A 150 -9.76 2.01 -0.07
N LYS A 151 -10.33 2.06 1.14
CA LYS A 151 -10.86 0.88 1.84
C LYS A 151 -11.94 0.17 1.01
N TYR A 152 -12.86 0.92 0.39
CA TYR A 152 -13.90 0.34 -0.45
C TYR A 152 -13.31 -0.42 -1.64
N ILE A 153 -12.32 0.17 -2.31
CA ILE A 153 -11.63 -0.42 -3.47
C ILE A 153 -10.84 -1.66 -3.06
N SER A 154 -10.19 -1.63 -1.90
CA SER A 154 -9.33 -2.73 -1.43
C SER A 154 -10.06 -3.98 -0.96
N LYS A 155 -11.38 -3.91 -0.71
CA LYS A 155 -12.18 -5.05 -0.19
C LYS A 155 -12.01 -6.34 -0.97
N ASN A 156 -11.69 -6.27 -2.26
CA ASN A 156 -11.48 -7.45 -3.11
C ASN A 156 -10.00 -7.72 -3.43
N GLU A 157 -9.08 -6.82 -3.07
CA GLU A 157 -7.67 -6.85 -3.48
C GLU A 157 -6.72 -7.30 -2.35
N GLY A 158 -7.12 -7.13 -1.08
CA GLY A 158 -6.47 -7.73 0.07
C GLY A 158 -6.06 -6.74 1.16
N CYS A 159 -5.00 -7.10 1.87
CA CYS A 159 -4.43 -6.40 3.02
C CYS A 159 -3.12 -5.69 2.64
N PHE A 160 -2.60 -4.80 3.49
CA PHE A 160 -1.32 -4.10 3.24
C PHE A 160 -0.13 -5.05 3.08
N ASP A 161 -0.21 -6.27 3.61
CA ASP A 161 0.80 -7.31 3.55
C ASP A 161 0.52 -8.38 2.50
N ALA A 162 -0.58 -8.30 1.75
CA ALA A 162 -0.95 -9.30 0.77
C ALA A 162 0.07 -9.41 -0.36
N VAL A 163 0.30 -10.64 -0.85
CA VAL A 163 1.22 -10.95 -1.95
C VAL A 163 0.60 -11.92 -2.95
N ASN A 164 0.85 -11.68 -4.23
CA ASN A 164 0.63 -12.62 -5.32
C ASN A 164 1.86 -12.67 -6.22
N SER A 165 2.42 -13.86 -6.47
CA SER A 165 3.61 -14.04 -7.31
C SER A 165 3.48 -15.13 -8.39
N TYR A 166 2.25 -15.57 -8.68
CA TYR A 166 1.99 -16.69 -9.60
C TYR A 166 1.61 -16.30 -11.03
N ASP A 167 1.24 -15.04 -11.28
CA ASP A 167 0.69 -14.58 -12.57
C ASP A 167 1.62 -13.61 -13.34
N LYS A 168 1.09 -13.00 -14.40
CA LYS A 168 1.83 -12.12 -15.33
C LYS A 168 2.32 -10.81 -14.70
N ALA A 169 1.80 -10.42 -13.53
CA ALA A 169 2.32 -9.28 -12.80
C ALA A 169 3.70 -9.56 -12.17
N ILE A 170 4.18 -10.82 -12.25
CA ILE A 170 5.44 -11.35 -11.70
C ILE A 170 5.43 -11.39 -10.17
N PHE A 171 5.19 -10.23 -9.55
CA PHE A 171 5.07 -10.05 -8.12
C PHE A 171 4.17 -8.84 -7.86
N SER A 172 3.11 -9.04 -7.07
CA SER A 172 2.20 -7.99 -6.62
C SER A 172 2.17 -7.97 -5.10
N PHE A 173 2.10 -6.76 -4.53
CA PHE A 173 2.16 -6.56 -3.09
C PHE A 173 1.20 -5.45 -2.65
N GLY A 174 0.60 -5.60 -1.47
CA GLY A 174 -0.14 -4.54 -0.81
C GLY A 174 -1.65 -4.56 -1.04
N PHE A 175 -2.33 -3.61 -0.40
CA PHE A 175 -3.79 -3.61 -0.23
C PHE A 175 -4.59 -3.43 -1.52
N ILE A 176 -3.93 -2.99 -2.60
CA ILE A 176 -4.48 -2.91 -3.97
C ILE A 176 -3.63 -3.67 -5.00
N GLN A 177 -2.78 -4.61 -4.55
CA GLN A 177 -1.91 -5.43 -5.40
C GLN A 177 -1.02 -4.62 -6.35
N PHE A 178 -0.17 -3.74 -5.80
CA PHE A 178 0.82 -2.99 -6.59
C PHE A 178 1.73 -3.95 -7.35
N THR A 179 1.72 -3.88 -8.68
CA THR A 179 2.42 -4.83 -9.55
C THR A 179 3.86 -4.43 -9.82
N GLY A 180 4.79 -5.39 -9.82
CA GLY A 180 6.20 -5.19 -10.18
C GLY A 180 6.45 -5.12 -11.69
N ALA A 181 5.77 -5.95 -12.47
CA ALA A 181 6.03 -6.07 -13.91
C ALA A 181 5.90 -4.76 -14.68
N VAL A 182 6.82 -4.51 -15.61
CA VAL A 182 6.77 -3.35 -16.53
C VAL A 182 5.49 -3.34 -17.36
N ALA A 183 5.05 -4.51 -17.84
CA ALA A 183 3.81 -4.65 -18.60
C ALA A 183 2.55 -4.22 -17.83
N SER A 184 2.64 -4.19 -16.49
CA SER A 184 1.58 -3.77 -15.58
C SER A 184 1.78 -2.35 -15.02
N GLY A 185 2.80 -1.62 -15.50
CA GLY A 185 3.08 -0.24 -15.13
C GLY A 185 4.06 -0.05 -13.96
N SER A 186 4.62 -1.14 -13.42
CA SER A 186 5.64 -1.11 -12.33
C SER A 186 5.27 -0.23 -11.13
N MET A 187 3.99 -0.26 -10.73
CA MET A 187 3.51 0.55 -9.60
C MET A 187 4.24 0.22 -8.29
N LEU A 188 4.61 -1.05 -8.08
CA LEU A 188 5.37 -1.46 -6.90
C LEU A 188 6.75 -0.78 -6.84
N THR A 189 7.40 -0.56 -7.97
CA THR A 189 8.70 0.14 -8.01
C THR A 189 8.55 1.59 -7.53
N ARG A 190 7.41 2.24 -7.80
CA ARG A 190 7.12 3.59 -7.27
C ARG A 190 6.89 3.58 -5.77
N VAL A 191 6.17 2.59 -5.24
CA VAL A 191 5.98 2.39 -3.80
C VAL A 191 7.34 2.25 -3.10
N LEU A 192 8.21 1.36 -3.61
CA LEU A 192 9.54 1.15 -3.03
C LEU A 192 10.43 2.40 -3.12
N ALA A 193 10.40 3.11 -4.26
CA ALA A 193 11.14 4.37 -4.42
C ALA A 193 10.65 5.44 -3.44
N ARG A 194 9.33 5.60 -3.28
CA ARG A 194 8.74 6.56 -2.34
C ARG A 194 9.07 6.20 -0.90
N LEU A 195 9.08 4.91 -0.55
CA LEU A 195 9.52 4.47 0.79
C LEU A 195 10.97 4.90 1.05
N LYS A 196 11.88 4.61 0.11
CA LYS A 196 13.29 5.00 0.24
C LYS A 196 13.48 6.52 0.33
N GLU A 197 12.69 7.29 -0.42
CA GLU A 197 12.72 8.75 -0.38
C GLU A 197 12.22 9.31 0.95
N ARG A 198 11.14 8.74 1.50
CA ARG A 198 10.55 9.18 2.77
C ARG A 198 11.35 8.77 3.98
N ASP A 199 11.85 7.55 3.97
CA ASP A 199 12.50 6.93 5.11
C ASP A 199 13.49 5.86 4.63
N GLU A 200 14.70 6.33 4.30
CA GLU A 200 15.78 5.48 3.84
C GLU A 200 16.20 4.44 4.90
N ASP A 201 16.04 4.76 6.19
CA ASP A 201 16.34 3.81 7.28
C ASP A 201 15.34 2.66 7.30
N VAL A 202 14.03 2.94 7.21
CA VAL A 202 13.00 1.88 7.11
C VAL A 202 13.17 1.09 5.82
N PHE A 203 13.51 1.73 4.70
CA PHE A 203 13.83 1.01 3.47
C PHE A 203 15.04 0.09 3.65
N ASN A 204 16.11 0.57 4.29
CA ASN A 204 17.31 -0.21 4.55
C ASN A 204 17.04 -1.41 5.46
N GLU A 205 16.21 -1.20 6.48
CA GLU A 205 15.75 -2.26 7.38
C GLU A 205 14.89 -3.29 6.65
N CYS A 206 14.00 -2.88 5.76
CA CYS A 206 13.10 -3.80 5.10
C CYS A 206 13.71 -4.50 3.88
N PHE A 207 14.65 -3.85 3.18
CA PHE A 207 15.07 -4.25 1.84
C PHE A 207 16.59 -4.28 1.67
N SER A 208 17.29 -3.16 1.87
CA SER A 208 18.72 -3.06 1.54
C SER A 208 19.58 -4.07 2.29
N GLN A 209 19.29 -4.33 3.57
CA GLN A 209 20.05 -5.32 4.33
C GLN A 209 19.91 -6.74 3.77
N TYR A 210 18.84 -7.03 3.01
CA TYR A 210 18.62 -8.31 2.34
C TYR A 210 19.06 -8.31 0.88
N GLY A 211 19.77 -7.26 0.44
CA GLY A 211 20.28 -7.12 -0.92
C GLY A 211 19.20 -6.72 -1.93
N MET A 212 18.17 -5.99 -1.51
CA MET A 212 17.16 -5.41 -2.41
C MET A 212 17.28 -3.89 -2.40
N ASP A 213 17.30 -3.26 -3.56
CA ASP A 213 17.49 -1.80 -3.65
C ASP A 213 16.70 -1.16 -4.78
N ILE A 214 16.56 0.17 -4.71
CA ILE A 214 16.02 1.02 -5.77
C ILE A 214 17.12 1.98 -6.23
N GLN A 215 17.38 1.97 -7.54
CA GLN A 215 18.34 2.83 -8.22
C GLN A 215 17.66 3.75 -9.25
N GLY A 216 18.26 4.89 -9.54
CA GLY A 216 17.77 5.84 -10.55
C GLY A 216 16.86 6.94 -9.98
N VAL A 217 17.19 8.19 -10.29
CA VAL A 217 16.37 9.36 -9.93
C VAL A 217 15.39 9.63 -11.09
N GLY A 218 14.10 9.73 -10.78
CA GLY A 218 13.03 9.98 -11.78
C GLY A 218 12.56 8.73 -12.54
N THR A 219 13.45 7.78 -12.81
CA THR A 219 13.12 6.46 -13.40
C THR A 219 13.62 5.35 -12.48
N PRO A 220 12.91 5.07 -11.37
CA PRO A 220 13.37 4.09 -10.40
C PRO A 220 13.39 2.68 -11.00
N ASN A 221 14.43 1.93 -10.67
CA ASN A 221 14.66 0.55 -11.10
C ASN A 221 14.94 -0.32 -9.88
N PHE A 222 14.15 -1.38 -9.71
CA PHE A 222 14.28 -2.31 -8.60
C PHE A 222 15.38 -3.34 -8.88
N GLN A 223 16.23 -3.59 -7.90
CA GLN A 223 17.37 -4.49 -8.01
C GLN A 223 17.41 -5.50 -6.87
N VAL A 224 17.89 -6.70 -7.15
CA VAL A 224 18.11 -7.77 -6.17
C VAL A 224 19.48 -8.40 -6.37
N GLU A 225 20.28 -8.46 -5.32
CA GLU A 225 21.56 -9.19 -5.28
C GLU A 225 21.31 -10.70 -5.25
N THR A 226 22.01 -11.43 -6.12
CA THR A 226 21.97 -12.90 -6.19
C THR A 226 23.38 -13.47 -6.21
N ASN A 227 23.51 -14.79 -6.02
CA ASN A 227 24.80 -15.48 -6.18
C ASN A 227 25.42 -15.30 -7.58
N GLY A 228 24.60 -14.98 -8.59
CA GLY A 228 25.03 -14.74 -9.98
C GLY A 228 25.21 -13.26 -10.33
N GLY A 229 25.24 -12.36 -9.34
CA GLY A 229 25.26 -10.91 -9.54
C GLY A 229 23.88 -10.26 -9.35
N THR A 230 23.78 -8.99 -9.73
CA THR A 230 22.57 -8.19 -9.54
C THR A 230 21.56 -8.41 -10.67
N LYS A 231 20.31 -8.68 -10.31
CA LYS A 231 19.16 -8.68 -11.22
C LYS A 231 18.41 -7.35 -11.12
N GLU A 232 17.74 -6.94 -12.18
CA GLU A 232 17.01 -5.67 -12.26
C GLU A 232 15.61 -5.84 -12.85
N GLY A 233 14.70 -4.91 -12.56
CA GLY A 233 13.35 -4.83 -13.13
C GLY A 233 12.56 -6.14 -12.97
N ASP A 234 11.97 -6.62 -14.07
CA ASP A 234 11.20 -7.87 -14.10
C ASP A 234 12.00 -9.08 -13.61
N ALA A 235 13.32 -9.13 -13.88
CA ALA A 235 14.16 -10.23 -13.41
C ALA A 235 14.42 -10.16 -11.89
N ALA A 236 14.47 -8.95 -11.31
CA ALA A 236 14.54 -8.77 -9.86
C ALA A 236 13.23 -9.19 -9.19
N TYR A 237 12.07 -8.78 -9.73
CA TYR A 237 10.79 -9.23 -9.20
C TYR A 237 10.58 -10.73 -9.32
N LEU A 238 11.05 -11.35 -10.41
CA LEU A 238 11.01 -12.81 -10.56
C LEU A 238 11.91 -13.52 -9.55
N GLU A 239 13.03 -12.91 -9.14
CA GLU A 239 13.85 -13.43 -8.04
C GLU A 239 13.08 -13.40 -6.72
N VAL A 240 12.46 -12.27 -6.39
CA VAL A 240 11.62 -12.14 -5.18
C VAL A 240 10.47 -13.15 -5.19
N ALA A 241 9.81 -13.32 -6.34
CA ALA A 241 8.71 -14.27 -6.51
C ALA A 241 9.12 -15.73 -6.28
N ASN A 242 10.39 -16.08 -6.52
CA ASN A 242 10.90 -17.45 -6.45
C ASN A 242 11.71 -17.75 -5.18
N ASP A 243 12.09 -16.73 -4.41
CA ASP A 243 12.72 -16.84 -3.10
C ASP A 243 11.73 -16.40 -2.02
N LEU A 244 11.17 -17.38 -1.30
CA LEU A 244 10.18 -17.14 -0.25
C LEU A 244 10.70 -16.26 0.90
N ARG A 245 12.02 -16.16 1.10
CA ARG A 245 12.59 -15.25 2.11
C ARG A 245 12.53 -13.81 1.66
N LEU A 246 12.82 -13.55 0.38
CA LEU A 246 12.65 -12.22 -0.21
C LEU A 246 11.17 -11.84 -0.26
N THR A 247 10.28 -12.77 -0.59
CA THR A 247 8.83 -12.56 -0.43
C THR A 247 8.47 -12.20 1.02
N GLY A 248 9.08 -12.89 2.00
CA GLY A 248 8.91 -12.60 3.42
C GLY A 248 9.30 -11.19 3.83
N ALA A 249 10.32 -10.60 3.20
CA ALA A 249 10.71 -9.22 3.46
C ALA A 249 9.62 -8.21 3.07
N PHE A 250 8.91 -8.45 1.96
CA PHE A 250 7.75 -7.63 1.59
C PHE A 250 6.62 -7.78 2.62
N ILE A 251 6.28 -9.01 3.00
CA ILE A 251 5.25 -9.27 4.03
C ILE A 251 5.61 -8.55 5.35
N ALA A 252 6.85 -8.65 5.82
CA ALA A 252 7.30 -8.00 7.04
C ALA A 252 7.28 -6.46 6.94
N SER A 253 7.64 -5.91 5.78
CA SER A 253 7.65 -4.46 5.55
C SER A 253 6.26 -3.81 5.71
N ALA A 254 5.19 -4.56 5.44
CA ALA A 254 3.81 -4.07 5.52
C ALA A 254 3.30 -3.79 6.94
N PHE A 255 4.09 -4.12 7.96
CA PHE A 255 3.83 -3.76 9.35
C PHE A 255 4.54 -2.47 9.75
N ARG A 256 5.38 -1.90 8.88
CA ARG A 256 6.03 -0.61 9.13
C ARG A 256 5.05 0.53 8.85
N PRO A 257 4.84 1.47 9.80
CA PRO A 257 3.95 2.59 9.59
C PRO A 257 4.25 3.36 8.30
N THR A 258 5.53 3.62 8.01
CA THR A 258 5.92 4.32 6.77
C THR A 258 5.54 3.55 5.51
N MET A 259 5.69 2.22 5.47
CA MET A 259 5.28 1.43 4.30
C MET A 259 3.76 1.50 4.08
N ILE A 260 2.97 1.44 5.15
CA ILE A 260 1.52 1.56 5.08
C ILE A 260 1.11 2.93 4.53
N CYS A 261 1.70 4.02 5.06
CA CYS A 261 1.47 5.38 4.55
C CYS A 261 1.82 5.52 3.07
N VAL A 262 2.97 5.01 2.66
CA VAL A 262 3.45 5.08 1.28
C VAL A 262 2.53 4.33 0.32
N GLN A 263 2.02 3.16 0.71
CA GLN A 263 0.99 2.46 -0.06
C GLN A 263 -0.26 3.33 -0.27
N VAL A 264 -0.75 3.98 0.79
CA VAL A 264 -1.93 4.86 0.71
C VAL A 264 -1.66 6.10 -0.15
N GLU A 265 -0.51 6.75 -0.02
CA GLU A 265 -0.14 7.91 -0.84
C GLU A 265 -0.12 7.59 -2.33
N ILE A 266 0.56 6.51 -2.72
CA ILE A 266 0.65 6.12 -4.12
C ILE A 266 -0.75 5.77 -4.65
N ALA A 267 -1.59 5.11 -3.83
CA ALA A 267 -2.97 4.84 -4.23
C ALA A 267 -3.81 6.12 -4.40
N LEU A 268 -3.64 7.12 -3.53
CA LEU A 268 -4.30 8.42 -3.67
C LEU A 268 -3.86 9.12 -4.97
N GLU A 269 -2.55 9.20 -5.21
CA GLU A 269 -1.98 9.88 -6.38
C GLU A 269 -2.41 9.22 -7.70
N GLU A 270 -2.44 7.89 -7.74
CA GLU A 270 -2.63 7.13 -8.98
C GLU A 270 -4.10 6.89 -9.31
N TYR A 271 -4.97 6.80 -8.31
CA TYR A 271 -6.38 6.45 -8.53
C TYR A 271 -7.33 7.55 -8.10
N VAL A 272 -7.18 8.11 -6.90
CA VAL A 272 -8.12 9.10 -6.37
C VAL A 272 -7.92 10.45 -7.05
N PHE A 273 -6.73 11.06 -6.91
CA PHE A 273 -6.43 12.41 -7.39
C PHE A 273 -6.60 12.54 -8.91
N LYS A 274 -6.23 11.52 -9.68
CA LYS A 274 -6.46 11.51 -11.13
C LYS A 274 -7.93 11.50 -11.50
N ALA A 275 -8.78 10.76 -10.76
CA ALA A 275 -10.21 10.69 -11.04
C ALA A 275 -10.97 11.95 -10.57
N VAL A 276 -10.53 12.58 -9.47
CA VAL A 276 -11.21 13.73 -8.85
C VAL A 276 -10.74 15.09 -9.38
N SER A 277 -9.58 15.15 -10.04
CA SER A 277 -8.97 16.37 -10.56
C SER A 277 -9.94 17.26 -11.35
N SER A 278 -9.87 18.57 -11.13
CA SER A 278 -10.64 19.58 -11.87
C SER A 278 -10.33 19.62 -13.36
N SER A 279 -9.20 19.04 -13.78
CA SER A 279 -8.83 18.91 -15.20
C SER A 279 -9.57 17.77 -15.91
N VAL A 280 -10.30 16.93 -15.17
CA VAL A 280 -11.15 15.88 -15.74
C VAL A 280 -12.41 16.51 -16.30
N MET A 281 -12.44 16.68 -17.62
CA MET A 281 -13.56 17.28 -18.35
C MET A 281 -14.43 16.20 -19.01
N ILE A 282 -15.72 16.49 -19.15
CA ILE A 282 -16.67 15.62 -19.83
C ILE A 282 -17.54 16.41 -20.80
N SER A 283 -17.75 15.86 -22.01
CA SER A 283 -18.57 16.49 -23.04
C SER A 283 -19.98 15.92 -23.03
N ILE A 284 -20.97 16.76 -22.75
CA ILE A 284 -22.39 16.45 -22.63
C ILE A 284 -23.14 17.30 -23.66
N PHE A 285 -23.82 16.65 -24.61
CA PHE A 285 -24.55 17.33 -25.70
C PHE A 285 -23.75 18.43 -26.43
N GLY A 286 -22.44 18.22 -26.61
CA GLY A 286 -21.55 19.15 -27.31
C GLY A 286 -20.93 20.25 -26.44
N ASN A 287 -21.40 20.44 -25.20
CA ASN A 287 -20.78 21.34 -24.22
C ASN A 287 -19.81 20.58 -23.31
N THR A 288 -18.76 21.24 -22.81
CA THR A 288 -17.73 20.61 -21.99
C THR A 288 -17.76 21.15 -20.57
N TYR A 289 -17.80 20.26 -19.58
CA TYR A 289 -17.94 20.58 -18.17
C TYR A 289 -16.86 19.88 -17.34
N PRO A 290 -16.35 20.51 -16.28
CA PRO A 290 -15.58 19.81 -15.26
C PRO A 290 -16.44 18.74 -14.60
N LEU A 291 -15.96 17.49 -14.56
CA LEU A 291 -16.75 16.38 -14.01
C LEU A 291 -17.07 16.58 -12.52
N ASN A 292 -16.17 17.26 -11.79
CA ASN A 292 -16.37 17.62 -10.38
C ASN A 292 -17.47 18.67 -10.14
N GLN A 293 -18.02 19.30 -11.17
CA GLN A 293 -19.22 20.14 -11.05
C GLN A 293 -20.53 19.35 -11.18
N ILE A 294 -20.46 18.15 -11.76
CA ILE A 294 -21.62 17.28 -11.99
C ILE A 294 -21.71 16.23 -10.89
N MET A 295 -20.56 15.61 -10.57
CA MET A 295 -20.39 14.55 -9.59
C MET A 295 -19.40 14.99 -8.50
N SER A 296 -19.96 15.61 -7.47
CA SER A 296 -19.23 16.32 -6.40
C SER A 296 -19.48 15.75 -5.00
N THR A 297 -20.53 14.96 -4.80
CA THR A 297 -20.81 14.34 -3.49
C THR A 297 -19.76 13.29 -3.15
N GLU A 298 -19.69 12.86 -1.88
CA GLU A 298 -18.80 11.75 -1.47
C GLU A 298 -19.05 10.50 -2.32
N GLY A 299 -20.33 10.17 -2.56
CA GLY A 299 -20.77 9.03 -3.36
C GLY A 299 -20.42 9.18 -4.83
N GLY A 300 -20.58 10.38 -5.39
CA GLY A 300 -20.17 10.67 -6.77
C GLY A 300 -18.65 10.60 -6.95
N ILE A 301 -17.89 11.11 -5.99
CA ILE A 301 -16.43 11.02 -5.98
C ILE A 301 -15.99 9.56 -5.88
N ALA A 302 -16.51 8.81 -4.91
CA ALA A 302 -16.23 7.39 -4.78
C ALA A 302 -16.54 6.63 -6.08
N PHE A 303 -17.63 6.99 -6.75
CA PHE A 303 -18.03 6.36 -8.01
C PHE A 303 -17.09 6.67 -9.16
N ARG A 304 -16.64 7.92 -9.27
CA ARG A 304 -15.62 8.33 -10.26
C ARG A 304 -14.34 7.52 -10.08
N VAL A 305 -13.88 7.35 -8.83
CA VAL A 305 -12.67 6.59 -8.52
C VAL A 305 -12.87 5.10 -8.86
N ASP A 306 -13.97 4.47 -8.41
CA ASP A 306 -14.23 3.05 -8.72
C ASP A 306 -14.26 2.78 -10.23
N LEU A 307 -14.94 3.63 -11.00
CA LEU A 307 -14.96 3.50 -12.46
C LEU A 307 -13.57 3.67 -13.08
N ALA A 308 -12.79 4.65 -12.62
CA ALA A 308 -11.45 4.91 -13.14
C ALA A 308 -10.49 3.75 -12.85
N VAL A 309 -10.53 3.16 -11.65
CA VAL A 309 -9.75 1.96 -11.30
C VAL A 309 -10.11 0.79 -12.21
N ASN A 310 -11.42 0.59 -12.45
CA ASN A 310 -11.91 -0.59 -13.16
C ASN A 310 -11.77 -0.52 -14.68
N ARG A 311 -11.76 0.68 -15.26
CA ARG A 311 -11.90 0.89 -16.72
C ARG A 311 -10.88 1.87 -17.29
N GLY A 312 -9.99 2.41 -16.46
CA GLY A 312 -9.16 3.56 -16.79
C GLY A 312 -10.00 4.84 -16.90
N LEU A 313 -9.32 5.99 -16.87
CA LEU A 313 -9.98 7.30 -16.88
C LEU A 313 -10.85 7.49 -18.14
N SER A 314 -10.31 7.25 -19.34
CA SER A 314 -11.07 7.40 -20.59
C SER A 314 -12.28 6.47 -20.67
N GLY A 315 -12.14 5.22 -20.22
CA GLY A 315 -13.25 4.26 -20.17
C GLY A 315 -14.35 4.67 -19.18
N SER A 316 -13.96 5.25 -18.04
CA SER A 316 -14.92 5.80 -17.06
C SER A 316 -15.74 6.96 -17.63
N LEU A 317 -15.10 7.88 -18.37
CA LEU A 317 -15.78 9.05 -18.94
C LEU A 317 -16.83 8.67 -19.99
N ALA A 318 -16.57 7.62 -20.77
CA ALA A 318 -17.51 7.15 -21.79
C ALA A 318 -18.83 6.65 -21.19
N VAL A 319 -18.77 5.88 -20.09
CA VAL A 319 -19.98 5.37 -19.43
C VAL A 319 -20.71 6.47 -18.66
N LEU A 320 -19.97 7.37 -18.01
CA LEU A 320 -20.52 8.52 -17.30
C LEU A 320 -21.24 9.47 -18.25
N LYS A 321 -20.66 9.76 -19.42
CA LYS A 321 -21.25 10.64 -20.43
C LYS A 321 -22.67 10.17 -20.77
N ARG A 322 -22.81 8.90 -21.14
CA ARG A 322 -24.09 8.32 -21.55
C ARG A 322 -25.13 8.38 -20.42
N ALA A 323 -24.71 8.09 -19.19
CA ALA A 323 -25.61 8.14 -18.03
C ALA A 323 -26.03 9.58 -17.70
N ILE A 324 -25.10 10.52 -17.69
CA ILE A 324 -25.38 11.95 -17.44
C ILE A 324 -26.33 12.52 -18.50
N GLU A 325 -26.12 12.20 -19.78
CA GLU A 325 -27.02 12.63 -20.87
C GLU A 325 -28.45 12.09 -20.67
N GLN A 326 -28.60 10.86 -20.18
CA GLN A 326 -29.91 10.27 -19.87
C GLN A 326 -30.59 10.98 -18.68
N VAL A 327 -29.88 11.17 -17.57
CA VAL A 327 -30.43 11.85 -16.37
C VAL A 327 -30.76 13.32 -16.67
N LEU A 328 -29.92 14.00 -17.46
CA LEU A 328 -30.17 15.38 -17.88
C LEU A 328 -31.41 15.49 -18.79
N SER A 329 -31.62 14.50 -19.68
CA SER A 329 -32.83 14.47 -20.52
C SER A 329 -34.09 14.23 -19.70
N GLU A 330 -34.03 13.36 -18.70
CA GLU A 330 -35.16 13.02 -17.81
C GLU A 330 -35.53 14.17 -16.86
N SER A 331 -34.57 15.02 -16.49
CA SER A 331 -34.78 16.21 -15.64
C SER A 331 -35.24 17.46 -16.40
N GLY A 332 -35.49 17.38 -17.72
CA GLY A 332 -35.91 18.53 -18.52
C GLY A 332 -34.78 19.50 -18.87
N GLY A 333 -33.52 19.11 -18.71
CA GLY A 333 -32.35 19.74 -19.34
C GLY A 333 -31.86 21.07 -18.77
N SER A 334 -32.28 21.47 -17.56
CA SER A 334 -32.07 22.86 -17.10
C SER A 334 -30.88 23.09 -16.16
N ASP A 335 -30.38 22.07 -15.44
CA ASP A 335 -29.23 22.27 -14.55
C ASP A 335 -28.34 21.02 -14.43
N ILE A 336 -27.15 21.09 -15.02
CA ILE A 336 -26.17 20.00 -14.98
C ILE A 336 -25.49 19.87 -13.60
N SER A 337 -25.45 20.96 -12.83
CA SER A 337 -24.76 21.01 -11.54
C SER A 337 -25.61 20.43 -10.40
N ASN A 338 -26.92 20.32 -10.59
CA ASN A 338 -27.85 19.79 -9.60
C ASN A 338 -28.48 18.44 -10.01
N LEU A 339 -27.82 17.70 -10.92
CA LEU A 339 -28.25 16.35 -11.28
C LEU A 339 -28.17 15.41 -10.08
N ASP A 340 -29.14 14.50 -9.97
CA ASP A 340 -29.14 13.41 -8.99
C ASP A 340 -28.05 12.39 -9.34
N GLU A 341 -27.02 12.37 -8.51
CA GLU A 341 -25.87 11.49 -8.67
C GLU A 341 -26.21 10.02 -8.46
N ARG A 342 -27.24 9.69 -7.66
CA ARG A 342 -27.71 8.30 -7.51
C ARG A 342 -28.30 7.80 -8.83
N SER A 343 -29.16 8.61 -9.45
CA SER A 343 -29.70 8.32 -10.79
C SER A 343 -28.59 8.11 -11.83
N ILE A 344 -27.49 8.88 -11.77
CA ILE A 344 -26.34 8.67 -12.68
C ILE A 344 -25.73 7.27 -12.48
N VAL A 345 -25.48 6.85 -11.23
CA VAL A 345 -24.97 5.49 -10.92
C VAL A 345 -25.92 4.41 -11.44
N GLU A 346 -27.22 4.57 -11.20
CA GLU A 346 -28.24 3.62 -11.66
C GLU A 346 -28.27 3.52 -13.19
N LYS A 347 -28.19 4.64 -13.91
CA LYS A 347 -28.11 4.63 -15.38
C LYS A 347 -26.84 3.97 -15.88
N VAL A 348 -25.69 4.17 -15.23
CA VAL A 348 -24.46 3.42 -15.59
C VAL A 348 -24.70 1.91 -15.44
N ALA A 349 -25.31 1.47 -14.34
CA ALA A 349 -25.63 0.05 -14.13
C ALA A 349 -26.64 -0.48 -15.18
N MET A 350 -27.70 0.29 -15.48
CA MET A 350 -28.72 -0.11 -16.45
C MET A 350 -28.17 -0.23 -17.88
N ASN A 351 -27.20 0.63 -18.23
CA ASN A 351 -26.55 0.63 -19.54
C ASN A 351 -25.57 -0.54 -19.74
N ASP A 352 -25.19 -1.26 -18.68
CA ASP A 352 -24.36 -2.46 -18.81
C ASP A 352 -25.22 -3.66 -19.25
N ALA A 353 -24.69 -4.55 -20.08
CA ALA A 353 -25.43 -5.73 -20.52
C ALA A 353 -25.32 -6.89 -19.51
N GLU A 354 -24.21 -6.95 -18.77
CA GLU A 354 -23.87 -8.09 -17.94
C GLU A 354 -24.35 -7.90 -16.50
N ALA A 355 -25.19 -8.81 -16.01
CA ALA A 355 -25.82 -8.71 -14.68
C ALA A 355 -24.81 -8.53 -13.53
N TRP A 356 -23.67 -9.20 -13.59
CA TRP A 356 -22.63 -9.12 -12.55
C TRP A 356 -21.96 -7.74 -12.52
N LYS A 357 -21.78 -7.07 -13.67
CA LYS A 357 -21.27 -5.69 -13.74
C LYS A 357 -22.28 -4.70 -13.17
N LYS A 358 -23.58 -4.89 -13.42
CA LYS A 358 -24.65 -4.08 -12.82
C LYS A 358 -24.58 -4.13 -11.30
N GLN A 359 -24.56 -5.33 -10.75
CA GLN A 359 -24.52 -5.53 -9.29
C GLN A 359 -23.26 -4.91 -8.68
N ARG A 360 -22.10 -5.01 -9.35
CA ARG A 360 -20.87 -4.36 -8.89
C ARG A 360 -21.00 -2.84 -8.82
N VAL A 361 -21.54 -2.21 -9.86
CA VAL A 361 -21.76 -0.76 -9.93
C VAL A 361 -22.71 -0.30 -8.83
N LEU A 362 -23.81 -1.03 -8.61
CA LEU A 362 -24.83 -0.65 -7.63
C LEU A 362 -24.37 -0.76 -6.18
N LYS A 363 -23.38 -1.62 -5.86
CA LYS A 363 -22.85 -1.76 -4.48
C LYS A 363 -22.37 -0.46 -3.86
N ILE A 364 -21.98 0.53 -4.69
CA ILE A 364 -21.54 1.82 -4.18
C ILE A 364 -22.68 2.62 -3.54
N LEU A 365 -23.93 2.39 -3.96
CA LEU A 365 -25.10 3.07 -3.40
C LEU A 365 -25.39 2.61 -1.96
N ASP A 366 -24.86 1.45 -1.56
CA ASP A 366 -24.99 0.84 -0.23
C ASP A 366 -23.71 0.99 0.62
N SER A 367 -22.71 1.75 0.12
CA SER A 367 -21.37 1.80 0.72
C SER A 367 -21.20 2.80 1.87
N GLY A 368 -22.24 3.57 2.19
CA GLY A 368 -22.26 4.57 3.27
C GLY A 368 -21.85 5.99 2.85
N PHE A 369 -21.35 6.20 1.63
CA PHE A 369 -21.06 7.54 1.12
C PHE A 369 -22.34 8.35 0.89
N SER A 370 -22.32 9.63 1.26
CA SER A 370 -23.44 10.54 1.00
C SER A 370 -23.53 10.88 -0.49
N PHE A 371 -24.75 10.86 -1.03
CA PHE A 371 -25.08 11.35 -2.38
C PHE A 371 -25.90 12.64 -2.33
N GLU A 372 -25.99 13.27 -1.16
CA GLU A 372 -26.66 14.55 -0.98
C GLU A 372 -25.67 15.70 -1.26
N LYS A 373 -26.12 16.71 -2.03
CA LYS A 373 -25.33 17.88 -2.46
C LYS A 373 -25.35 19.02 -1.45
#